data_AF-A0A7J7JQH8-F1
#
_entry.id   AF-A0A7J7JQH8-F1
#
_cell.length_a   1.000
_cell.length_b   1.000
_cell.length_c   1.000
_cell.angle_alpha   90.00
_cell.angle_beta   90.00
_cell.angle_gamma   90.00
#
_symmetry.space_group_name_H-M   'P 1'
#
loop_
_entity.id
_entity.type
_entity.pdbx_description
1 polymer ?
#
loop_
_entity_poly.entity_id
_entity_poly.type
_entity_poly.pdbx_seq_one_letter_code
_entity_poly.pdbx_strand_id
1 'polypeptide(L)'
;MAEGYIPVSQSEDSRINLAETDLVNRDPKSLNTHLQILYDDVIGEPEGAHSADCVWTWAFKCFTGGKRLCYMILTYVCAIPMALWWGCVFACISFTHIWHITPCYKIVKINMECAQRFYSEFINCCLAPVIQAQALILSKIHITLQS
;
A
#
# COMPACT_ATOMS: atom_id res chain seq x y z
N MET A 1 -8.33 -29.06 35.46
CA MET A 1 -9.12 -28.64 34.28
C MET A 1 -8.68 -27.22 33.97
N ALA A 2 -7.46 -27.06 33.45
CA ALA A 2 -7.11 -26.96 32.02
C ALA A 2 -7.19 -25.50 31.52
N GLU A 3 -6.24 -24.66 31.93
CA GLU A 3 -5.86 -23.47 31.17
C GLU A 3 -4.74 -23.87 30.20
N GLY A 4 -5.03 -23.72 28.91
CA GLY A 4 -4.16 -24.10 27.81
C GLY A 4 -2.92 -23.21 27.73
N TYR A 5 -1.78 -23.85 27.86
CA TYR A 5 -0.45 -23.36 27.51
C TYR A 5 -0.39 -23.01 26.00
N ILE A 6 -0.01 -21.76 25.69
CA ILE A 6 0.31 -21.31 24.32
C ILE A 6 1.79 -21.63 24.07
N PRO A 7 2.15 -22.51 23.12
CA PRO A 7 3.55 -22.67 22.75
C PRO A 7 3.92 -21.62 21.70
N VAL A 8 4.83 -20.71 22.07
CA VAL A 8 5.64 -19.93 21.15
C VAL A 8 7.02 -20.58 21.10
N SER A 9 7.40 -21.11 19.93
CA SER A 9 8.79 -21.20 19.43
C SER A 9 8.79 -21.94 18.06
N GLN A 10 8.87 -21.21 16.95
CA GLN A 10 10.11 -20.75 16.29
C GLN A 10 10.79 -21.74 15.32
N SER A 11 10.12 -22.79 14.82
CA SER A 11 10.71 -23.68 13.79
C SER A 11 9.93 -23.80 12.47
N GLU A 12 8.76 -23.16 12.32
CA GLU A 12 7.93 -23.22 11.10
C GLU A 12 8.07 -21.99 10.18
N ASP A 13 8.82 -20.95 10.59
CA ASP A 13 8.98 -19.70 9.85
C ASP A 13 9.97 -19.82 8.65
N SER A 14 10.81 -20.84 8.64
CA SER A 14 11.71 -21.12 7.51
C SER A 14 11.08 -21.99 6.41
N ARG A 15 9.82 -22.42 6.59
CA ARG A 15 9.01 -23.15 5.58
C ARG A 15 7.88 -22.30 4.99
N ILE A 16 7.81 -21.02 5.32
CA ILE A 16 6.75 -20.16 4.80
C ILE A 16 7.02 -19.84 3.31
N ASN A 17 6.01 -20.09 2.48
CA ASN A 17 5.79 -19.51 1.13
C ASN A 17 6.42 -20.10 -0.14
N LEU A 18 6.95 -21.32 -0.17
CA LEU A 18 7.15 -21.99 -1.47
C LEU A 18 5.83 -22.53 -2.07
N ALA A 19 4.84 -22.81 -1.22
CA ALA A 19 3.56 -23.41 -1.60
C ALA A 19 2.47 -22.39 -2.01
N GLU A 20 2.63 -21.09 -1.69
CA GLU A 20 1.61 -20.05 -1.94
C GLU A 20 2.04 -19.04 -3.03
N THR A 21 3.04 -19.36 -3.84
CA THR A 21 3.34 -18.55 -5.03
C THR A 21 2.52 -19.10 -6.19
N ASP A 22 1.50 -18.36 -6.65
CA ASP A 22 0.76 -18.70 -7.86
C ASP A 22 1.70 -18.59 -9.08
N LEU A 23 2.10 -19.75 -9.61
CA LEU A 23 3.01 -19.84 -10.74
C LEU A 23 2.34 -19.46 -12.06
N VAL A 24 1.01 -19.47 -12.09
CA VAL A 24 0.17 -19.14 -13.26
C VAL A 24 -0.13 -17.64 -13.26
N ASN A 25 -0.62 -17.09 -12.15
CA ASN A 25 -0.89 -15.66 -12.00
C ASN A 25 0.18 -14.96 -11.14
N ARG A 26 1.19 -14.42 -11.82
CA ARG A 26 2.31 -13.69 -11.17
C ARG A 26 1.99 -12.22 -10.87
N ASP A 27 0.81 -11.72 -11.25
CA ASP A 27 0.35 -10.35 -10.96
C ASP A 27 -1.09 -10.35 -10.41
N PRO A 28 -1.32 -10.94 -9.21
CA PRO A 28 -2.66 -11.06 -8.63
C PRO A 28 -3.30 -9.71 -8.31
N LYS A 29 -2.50 -8.65 -8.17
CA LYS A 29 -2.96 -7.27 -7.89
C LYS A 29 -3.16 -6.44 -9.16
N SER A 30 -2.91 -7.01 -10.34
CA SER A 30 -3.04 -6.33 -11.63
C SER A 30 -2.27 -4.99 -11.67
N LEU A 31 -1.04 -4.98 -11.13
CA LEU A 31 -0.20 -3.78 -11.10
C LEU A 31 0.27 -3.38 -12.51
N ASN A 32 0.36 -4.35 -13.42
CA ASN A 32 0.98 -4.18 -14.73
C ASN A 32 -0.02 -4.30 -15.88
N THR A 33 -1.30 -4.01 -15.67
CA THR A 33 -2.34 -4.07 -16.73
C THR A 33 -1.99 -3.22 -17.95
N HIS A 34 -1.29 -2.09 -17.75
CA HIS A 34 -0.83 -1.22 -18.83
C HIS A 34 0.24 -1.83 -19.75
N LEU A 35 0.91 -2.92 -19.34
CA LEU A 35 1.90 -3.62 -20.16
C LEU A 35 1.28 -4.72 -21.04
N GLN A 36 -0.03 -4.93 -20.96
CA GLN A 36 -0.78 -5.88 -21.78
C GLN A 36 -1.02 -5.31 -23.19
N ILE A 37 0.07 -5.16 -23.95
CA ILE A 37 0.04 -4.64 -25.32
C ILE A 37 -0.22 -5.78 -26.30
N LEU A 38 -1.27 -5.68 -27.11
CA LEU A 38 -1.59 -6.62 -28.18
C LEU A 38 -0.84 -6.26 -29.47
N TYR A 39 -0.71 -7.23 -30.38
CA TYR A 39 -0.05 -6.99 -31.67
C TYR A 39 -0.77 -5.90 -32.49
N ASP A 40 -2.10 -5.95 -32.49
CA ASP A 40 -2.96 -5.02 -33.22
C ASP A 40 -2.90 -3.59 -32.64
N ASP A 41 -2.58 -3.44 -31.35
CA ASP A 41 -2.38 -2.13 -30.72
C ASP A 41 -1.09 -1.43 -31.20
N VAL A 42 -0.12 -2.20 -31.72
CA VAL A 42 1.19 -1.67 -32.12
C VAL A 42 1.28 -1.47 -33.63
N ILE A 43 0.83 -2.46 -34.41
CA ILE A 43 1.01 -2.53 -35.87
C ILE A 43 -0.34 -2.67 -36.61
N GLY A 44 -1.46 -2.35 -35.95
CA GLY A 44 -2.80 -2.47 -36.52
C GLY A 44 -2.94 -1.80 -37.88
N GLU A 45 -3.40 -2.56 -38.87
CA GLU A 45 -3.73 -2.04 -40.20
C GLU A 45 -5.17 -1.49 -40.23
N PRO A 46 -5.44 -0.37 -40.94
CA PRO A 46 -6.79 0.17 -41.09
C PRO A 46 -7.61 -0.65 -42.13
N GLU A 47 -8.94 -0.63 -42.01
CA GLU A 47 -9.88 -1.45 -42.82
C GLU A 47 -9.73 -1.34 -44.35
N GLY A 48 -9.07 -0.29 -44.86
CA GLY A 48 -8.82 -0.07 -46.28
C GLY A 48 -7.45 -0.50 -46.81
N ALA A 49 -6.53 -0.96 -45.97
CA ALA A 49 -5.14 -1.27 -46.34
C ALA A 49 -4.64 -2.55 -45.66
N HIS A 50 -5.27 -3.69 -45.97
CA HIS A 50 -4.90 -5.00 -45.43
C HIS A 50 -3.77 -5.67 -46.21
N SER A 51 -2.71 -6.05 -45.50
CA SER A 51 -1.70 -6.99 -45.97
C SER A 51 -2.29 -8.40 -46.13
N ALA A 52 -1.60 -9.26 -46.87
CA ALA A 52 -2.02 -10.65 -47.05
C ALA A 52 -2.11 -11.40 -45.71
N ASP A 53 -3.20 -12.16 -45.50
CA ASP A 53 -3.50 -12.89 -44.25
C ASP A 53 -2.35 -13.78 -43.77
N CYS A 54 -1.59 -14.36 -44.71
CA CYS A 54 -0.45 -15.19 -44.40
C CYS A 54 0.67 -14.36 -43.73
N VAL A 55 1.01 -13.21 -44.30
CA VAL A 55 2.05 -12.31 -43.78
C VAL A 55 1.64 -11.79 -42.41
N TRP A 56 0.37 -11.38 -42.26
CA TRP A 56 -0.19 -10.93 -41.00
C TRP A 56 -0.07 -11.99 -39.89
N THR A 57 -0.44 -13.23 -40.19
CA THR A 57 -0.37 -14.35 -39.24
C THR A 57 1.07 -14.69 -38.85
N TRP A 58 2.01 -14.69 -39.80
CA TRP A 58 3.43 -14.94 -39.51
C TRP A 58 4.04 -13.81 -38.69
N ALA A 59 3.72 -12.56 -39.01
CA ALA A 59 4.16 -11.40 -38.25
C ALA A 59 3.64 -11.44 -36.80
N PHE A 60 2.37 -11.76 -36.59
CA PHE A 60 1.77 -11.97 -35.26
C PHE A 60 2.53 -13.03 -34.44
N LYS A 61 2.82 -14.19 -35.07
CA LYS A 61 3.56 -15.28 -34.41
C LYS A 61 4.99 -14.88 -34.06
N CYS A 62 5.71 -14.25 -34.99
CA CYS A 62 7.07 -13.78 -34.77
C CYS A 62 7.15 -12.70 -33.68
N PHE A 63 6.23 -11.73 -33.69
CA PHE A 63 6.16 -10.68 -32.68
C PHE A 63 5.90 -11.25 -31.29
N THR A 64 4.86 -12.09 -31.16
CA THR A 64 4.47 -12.69 -29.88
C THR A 64 5.58 -13.60 -29.34
N GLY A 65 6.17 -14.43 -30.20
CA GLY A 65 7.27 -15.32 -29.85
C GLY A 65 8.54 -14.57 -29.44
N GLY A 66 8.94 -13.55 -30.22
CA GLY A 66 10.11 -12.73 -29.96
C GLY A 66 10.00 -11.96 -28.65
N LYS A 67 8.85 -11.32 -28.40
CA LYS A 67 8.56 -10.63 -27.14
C LYS A 67 8.65 -11.57 -25.94
N ARG A 68 8.08 -12.77 -26.06
CA ARG A 68 8.12 -13.79 -25.00
C ARG A 68 9.55 -14.26 -24.71
N LEU A 69 10.33 -14.57 -25.76
CA LEU A 69 11.70 -15.04 -25.61
C LEU A 69 12.59 -13.96 -24.96
N CYS A 70 12.53 -12.73 -25.45
CA CYS A 70 13.28 -11.61 -24.90
C CYS A 70 12.94 -11.38 -23.42
N TYR A 71 11.64 -11.37 -23.09
CA TYR A 71 11.18 -11.25 -21.72
C TYR A 71 11.69 -12.38 -20.82
N MET A 72 11.68 -13.63 -21.31
CA MET A 72 12.21 -14.77 -20.55
C MET A 72 13.71 -14.62 -20.27
N ILE A 73 14.52 -14.26 -21.28
CA ILE A 73 15.97 -14.06 -21.11
C ILE A 73 16.24 -12.97 -20.07
N LEU A 74 15.57 -11.81 -20.19
CA LEU A 74 15.71 -10.71 -19.23
C LEU A 74 15.28 -11.14 -17.83
N THR A 75 14.19 -11.89 -17.71
CA THR A 75 13.72 -12.41 -16.41
C THR A 75 14.76 -13.35 -15.79
N TYR A 76 15.37 -14.25 -16.54
CA TYR A 76 16.38 -15.16 -15.98
C TYR A 76 17.63 -14.44 -15.46
N VAL A 77 18.09 -13.42 -16.19
CA VAL A 77 19.30 -12.67 -15.82
C VAL A 77 19.02 -11.70 -14.67
N CYS A 78 17.86 -11.04 -14.67
CA CYS A 78 17.61 -9.92 -13.78
C CYS A 78 16.68 -10.24 -12.60
N ALA A 79 15.78 -11.22 -12.69
CA ALA A 79 14.75 -11.40 -11.66
C ALA A 79 15.32 -11.88 -10.33
N ILE A 80 16.26 -12.84 -10.34
CA ILE A 80 16.88 -13.37 -9.11
C ILE A 80 17.68 -12.29 -8.36
N PRO A 81 18.63 -11.56 -8.99
CA PRO A 81 19.37 -10.52 -8.27
C PRO A 81 18.46 -9.38 -7.81
N MET A 82 17.45 -8.99 -8.59
CA MET A 82 16.50 -7.96 -8.20
C MET A 82 15.62 -8.40 -7.02
N ALA A 83 15.15 -9.65 -7.00
CA ALA A 83 14.37 -10.18 -5.89
C ALA A 83 15.19 -10.20 -4.59
N LEU A 84 16.46 -10.61 -4.67
CA LEU A 84 17.37 -10.58 -3.52
C LEU A 84 17.60 -9.14 -3.01
N TRP A 85 17.86 -8.20 -3.93
CA TRP A 85 18.05 -6.79 -3.59
C TRP A 85 16.85 -6.21 -2.85
N TRP A 86 15.64 -6.38 -3.40
CA TRP A 86 14.41 -5.91 -2.76
C TRP A 86 14.16 -6.60 -1.42
N GLY A 87 14.43 -7.89 -1.30
CA GLY A 87 14.36 -8.61 -0.03
C GLY A 87 15.26 -7.99 1.05
N CYS A 88 16.51 -7.68 0.72
CA CYS A 88 17.43 -7.01 1.64
C CYS A 88 16.94 -5.61 2.03
N VAL A 89 16.45 -4.82 1.07
CA VAL A 89 15.91 -3.48 1.35
C VAL A 89 14.74 -3.56 2.34
N PHE A 90 13.77 -4.45 2.10
CA PHE A 90 12.63 -4.61 2.99
C PHE A 90 13.04 -5.13 4.38
N ALA A 91 14.03 -6.01 4.46
CA ALA A 91 14.58 -6.45 5.74
C ALA A 91 15.19 -5.29 6.54
N CYS A 92 16.01 -4.45 5.90
CA CYS A 92 16.60 -3.27 6.55
C CYS A 92 15.54 -2.26 7.00
N ILE A 93 14.55 -1.97 6.17
CA ILE A 93 13.42 -1.10 6.53
C ILE A 93 12.68 -1.64 7.75
N SER A 94 12.39 -2.94 7.76
CA SER A 94 11.67 -3.60 8.86
C SER A 94 12.47 -3.53 10.16
N PHE A 95 13.78 -3.78 10.09
CA PHE A 95 14.68 -3.64 11.23
C PHE A 95 14.66 -2.21 11.78
N THR A 96 14.89 -1.19 10.94
CA THR A 96 14.87 0.20 11.39
C THR A 96 13.51 0.58 11.97
N HIS A 97 12.40 0.11 11.39
CA HIS A 97 11.07 0.39 11.89
C HIS A 97 10.84 -0.18 13.30
N ILE A 98 11.24 -1.42 13.54
CA ILE A 98 11.06 -2.10 14.83
C ILE A 98 11.97 -1.47 15.90
N TRP A 99 13.24 -1.25 15.57
CA TRP A 99 14.25 -0.88 16.57
C TRP A 99 14.39 0.63 16.79
N HIS A 100 14.06 1.46 15.80
CA HIS A 100 14.21 2.91 15.90
C HIS A 100 12.87 3.64 15.84
N ILE A 101 12.04 3.36 14.81
CA ILE A 101 10.80 4.12 14.62
C ILE A 101 9.79 3.82 15.73
N THR A 102 9.62 2.55 16.09
CA THR A 102 8.66 2.13 17.13
C THR A 102 8.94 2.77 18.49
N PRO A 103 10.18 2.76 19.04
CA PRO A 103 10.45 3.46 20.29
C PRO A 103 10.33 4.97 20.16
N CYS A 104 10.77 5.58 19.05
CA CYS A 104 10.57 7.02 18.82
C CYS A 104 9.08 7.39 18.82
N TYR A 105 8.25 6.61 18.15
CA TYR A 105 6.80 6.80 18.13
C TYR A 105 6.19 6.72 19.54
N LYS A 106 6.64 5.76 20.36
CA LYS A 106 6.21 5.66 21.76
C LYS A 106 6.59 6.91 22.57
N ILE A 107 7.80 7.44 22.40
CA ILE A 107 8.25 8.66 23.09
C ILE A 107 7.42 9.87 22.65
N VAL A 108 7.23 10.05 21.35
CA VAL A 108 6.41 11.15 20.81
C VAL A 108 4.98 11.06 21.33
N LYS A 109 4.40 9.85 21.38
CA LYS A 109 3.07 9.63 21.92
C LYS A 109 2.96 10.07 23.39
N ILE A 110 3.92 9.69 24.24
CA ILE A 110 3.93 10.11 25.66
C ILE A 110 4.02 11.63 25.77
N ASN A 111 4.88 12.28 24.97
CA ASN A 111 5.00 13.73 24.97
C ASN A 111 3.71 14.42 24.50
N MET A 112 3.08 13.89 23.46
CA MET A 112 1.82 14.41 22.95
C MET A 112 0.68 14.25 23.97
N GLU A 113 0.61 13.12 24.68
CA GLU A 113 -0.36 12.91 25.76
C GLU A 113 -0.17 13.93 26.90
N CYS A 114 1.09 14.24 27.26
CA CYS A 114 1.38 15.30 28.22
C CYS A 114 0.96 16.69 27.71
N ALA A 115 1.29 17.02 26.46
CA ALA A 115 0.91 18.28 25.83
C ALA A 115 -0.61 18.43 25.73
N GLN A 116 -1.33 17.35 25.39
CA GLN A 116 -2.78 17.31 25.32
C GLN A 116 -3.40 17.60 26.70
N ARG A 117 -2.88 16.99 27.77
CA ARG A 117 -3.36 17.27 29.13
C ARG A 117 -3.17 18.74 29.49
N PHE A 118 -1.97 19.28 29.24
CA PHE A 118 -1.69 20.69 29.51
C PHE A 118 -2.62 21.63 28.73
N TYR A 119 -2.84 21.33 27.45
CA TYR A 119 -3.75 22.09 26.61
C TYR A 119 -5.19 22.03 27.10
N SER A 120 -5.68 20.84 27.50
CA SER A 120 -7.02 20.69 28.08
C SER A 120 -7.19 21.51 29.36
N GLU A 121 -6.21 21.49 30.26
CA GLU A 121 -6.25 22.30 31.49
C GLU A 121 -6.24 23.80 31.18
N PHE A 122 -5.45 24.24 30.19
CA PHE A 122 -5.43 25.63 29.75
C PHE A 122 -6.79 26.08 29.20
N ILE A 123 -7.41 25.25 28.35
CA ILE A 123 -8.74 25.53 27.79
C ILE A 123 -9.80 25.60 28.91
N ASN A 124 -9.74 24.67 29.87
CA ASN A 124 -10.64 24.67 31.02
C ASN A 124 -10.46 25.89 31.94
N CYS A 125 -9.22 26.37 32.13
CA CYS A 125 -8.96 27.52 32.99
C CYS A 125 -9.31 28.85 32.32
N CYS A 126 -8.98 29.02 31.03
CA CYS A 126 -9.09 30.31 30.34
C CYS A 126 -10.33 30.41 29.46
N LEU A 127 -10.58 29.40 28.63
CA LEU A 127 -11.68 29.46 27.66
C LEU A 127 -13.03 29.11 28.27
N ALA A 128 -13.07 28.14 29.20
CA ALA A 128 -14.33 27.77 29.86
C ALA A 128 -15.03 28.96 30.56
N PRO A 129 -14.36 29.81 31.38
CA PRO A 129 -15.05 30.93 32.01
C PRO A 129 -15.51 31.99 31.00
N VAL A 130 -14.75 32.21 29.91
CA VAL A 130 -15.14 33.16 28.85
C VAL A 130 -16.40 32.68 28.12
N ILE A 131 -16.42 31.40 27.73
CA ILE A 131 -17.58 30.79 27.06
C ILE A 131 -18.79 30.78 28.01
N GLN A 132 -18.60 30.46 29.29
CA GLN A 132 -19.66 30.52 30.30
C GLN A 132 -20.20 31.95 30.46
N ALA A 133 -19.33 32.96 30.52
CA ALA A 133 -19.75 34.36 30.60
C ALA A 133 -20.56 34.78 29.37
N GLN A 134 -20.12 34.40 28.16
CA GLN A 134 -20.86 34.65 26.92
C GLN A 134 -22.22 33.93 26.89
N ALA A 135 -22.28 32.67 27.33
CA ALA A 135 -23.52 31.91 27.42
C ALA A 135 -24.53 32.55 28.38
N LEU A 136 -24.08 33.11 29.52
CA LEU A 136 -24.95 33.83 30.45
C LEU A 136 -25.52 35.12 29.85
N ILE A 137 -24.73 35.86 29.07
CA ILE A 137 -25.20 37.07 28.38
C ILE A 137 -26.29 36.71 27.36
N LEU A 138 -26.06 35.67 26.55
CA LEU A 138 -27.02 35.21 25.54
C LEU A 138 -28.30 34.64 26.18
N SER A 139 -28.18 33.90 27.28
CA SER A 139 -29.32 33.36 28.04
C SER A 139 -30.25 34.45 28.57
N LYS A 140 -29.74 35.67 28.80
CA LYS A 140 -30.52 36.80 29.30
C LYS A 140 -31.36 37.50 28.22
N ILE A 141 -31.19 37.16 26.94
CA ILE A 141 -31.94 37.75 25.83
C ILE A 141 -33.23 36.96 25.64
N HIS A 142 -34.33 37.47 26.20
CA HIS A 142 -35.68 36.98 25.90
C HIS A 142 -36.29 37.79 24.76
N ILE A 143 -36.69 37.12 23.68
CA ILE A 143 -37.37 37.72 22.54
C ILE A 143 -38.88 37.48 22.72
N THR A 144 -39.63 38.52 23.02
CA THR A 144 -41.10 38.49 23.02
C THR A 144 -41.58 38.74 21.59
N LEU A 145 -42.12 37.72 20.93
CA LEU A 145 -42.79 37.88 19.63
C LEU A 145 -44.16 38.53 19.87
N GLN A 146 -44.30 39.80 19.50
CA GLN A 146 -45.62 40.43 19.40
C GLN A 146 -46.27 40.04 18.08
N SER A 147 -47.37 39.28 18.21
CA SER A 147 -48.38 39.03 17.16
C SER A 147 -49.25 40.26 16.93
#